data_AF-A0AAW5RYP1-F1
#
_entry.id   AF-A0AAW5RYP1-F1
#
_cell.length_a   1.000
_cell.length_b   1.000
_cell.length_c   1.000
_cell.angle_alpha   90.00
_cell.angle_beta   90.00
_cell.angle_gamma   90.00
#
_symmetry.space_group_name_H-M   'P 1'
#
loop_
_entity.id
_entity.type
_entity.pdbx_description
1 polymer ?
#
loop_
_entity_poly.entity_id
_entity_poly.type
_entity_poly.pdbx_seq_one_letter_code
_entity_poly.pdbx_strand_id
1 'polypeptide(L)'
;MKAYIYASPAGAEAGVLSQCFIDFAELSRRGFLNEDSTVWANAEAPHASFWALTERSQYVYVYRSTEPGYVRLTSGRIRWARTFDDTVKKFEVDLDTKAIPGEPDKHLTLIVKHRMPGQTVKIIDESRRDEQTDGVFTKGQLTVIDLPAFKPPANPQPASEFEINHARYHGVNHMMSTLDPENAELVRKHLNLYAFDIEPETIQKLNEHLDVIEGYASQYAEVLYNRLATALNGDATDSIASA
;
A
#
# COMPACT_ATOMS: atom_id res chain seq x y z
N MET A 1 5.74 9.13 -14.28
CA MET A 1 5.29 9.41 -12.89
C MET A 1 6.33 10.26 -12.19
N LYS A 2 5.92 11.25 -11.40
CA LYS A 2 6.86 12.07 -10.62
C LYS A 2 6.91 11.61 -9.16
N ALA A 3 8.09 11.53 -8.57
CA ALA A 3 8.25 11.17 -7.16
C ALA A 3 9.14 12.17 -6.43
N TYR A 4 8.77 12.52 -5.21
CA TYR A 4 9.62 13.23 -4.27
C TYR A 4 9.92 12.29 -3.11
N ILE A 5 11.17 11.86 -2.97
CA ILE A 5 11.54 10.82 -2.00
C ILE A 5 12.66 11.32 -1.10
N TYR A 6 12.38 11.40 0.19
CA TYR A 6 13.40 11.67 1.19
C TYR A 6 14.04 10.35 1.66
N ALA A 7 15.38 10.33 1.67
CA ALA A 7 16.20 9.46 2.48
C ALA A 7 17.47 10.24 2.86
N SER A 8 17.98 10.04 4.07
CA SER A 8 19.31 10.52 4.45
C SER A 8 20.37 9.76 3.64
N PRO A 9 21.62 10.28 3.53
CA PRO A 9 22.71 9.54 2.89
C PRO A 9 22.91 8.14 3.49
N ALA A 10 22.81 8.00 4.81
CA ALA A 10 22.94 6.72 5.51
C ALA A 10 21.76 5.77 5.21
N GLY A 11 20.53 6.30 5.15
CA GLY A 11 19.36 5.50 4.77
C GLY A 11 19.44 5.03 3.31
N ALA A 12 19.89 5.90 2.41
CA ALA A 12 20.11 5.55 1.01
C ALA A 12 21.15 4.42 0.86
N GLU A 13 22.26 4.51 1.59
CA GLU A 13 23.28 3.45 1.65
C GLU A 13 22.73 2.14 2.25
N ALA A 14 21.85 2.23 3.26
CA ALA A 14 21.14 1.10 3.84
C ALA A 14 20.02 0.52 2.94
N GLY A 15 19.76 1.13 1.79
CA GLY A 15 18.80 0.64 0.81
C GLY A 15 17.32 0.86 1.16
N VAL A 16 17.01 1.81 2.05
CA VAL A 16 15.61 2.05 2.53
C VAL A 16 14.65 2.47 1.40
N LEU A 17 15.20 3.03 0.31
CA LEU A 17 14.42 3.43 -0.88
C LEU A 17 13.77 2.25 -1.60
N SER A 18 14.35 1.05 -1.50
CA SER A 18 13.89 -0.14 -2.22
C SER A 18 12.40 -0.42 -1.99
N GLN A 19 11.94 -0.27 -0.74
CA GLN A 19 10.55 -0.55 -0.40
C GLN A 19 9.57 0.41 -1.08
N CYS A 20 9.91 1.70 -1.20
CA CYS A 20 9.09 2.69 -1.90
C CYS A 20 8.95 2.32 -3.39
N PHE A 21 10.05 1.95 -4.05
CA PHE A 21 10.01 1.58 -5.47
C PHE A 21 9.24 0.27 -5.72
N ILE A 22 9.32 -0.70 -4.80
CA ILE A 22 8.48 -1.91 -4.86
C ILE A 22 7.00 -1.52 -4.76
N ASP A 23 6.63 -0.69 -3.78
CA ASP A 23 5.24 -0.23 -3.63
C ASP A 23 4.76 0.53 -4.87
N PHE A 24 5.57 1.44 -5.40
CA PHE A 24 5.21 2.18 -6.60
C PHE A 24 5.04 1.29 -7.83
N ALA A 25 5.92 0.30 -8.02
CA ALA A 25 5.84 -0.64 -9.14
C ALA A 25 4.56 -1.50 -9.05
N GLU A 26 4.25 -2.02 -7.87
CA GLU A 26 3.07 -2.87 -7.63
C GLU A 26 1.76 -2.10 -7.77
N LEU A 27 1.72 -0.87 -7.27
CA LEU A 27 0.55 0.01 -7.42
C LEU A 27 0.38 0.47 -8.86
N SER A 28 1.47 0.70 -9.59
CA SER A 28 1.43 1.00 -11.03
C SER A 28 0.94 -0.19 -11.85
N ARG A 29 1.40 -1.41 -11.52
CA ARG A 29 0.94 -2.66 -12.14
C ARG A 29 -0.58 -2.84 -12.02
N ARG A 30 -1.16 -2.34 -10.92
CA ARG A 30 -2.61 -2.37 -10.65
C ARG A 30 -3.36 -1.14 -11.16
N GLY A 31 -2.67 -0.19 -11.77
CA GLY A 31 -3.24 1.04 -12.31
C GLY A 31 -3.70 2.05 -11.25
N PHE A 32 -3.31 1.88 -9.99
CA PHE A 32 -3.57 2.88 -8.94
C PHE A 32 -2.66 4.10 -9.12
N LEU A 33 -1.38 3.84 -9.42
CA LEU A 33 -0.46 4.87 -9.91
C LEU A 33 -0.33 4.75 -11.42
N ASN A 34 -0.15 5.90 -12.08
CA ASN A 34 0.04 6.00 -13.52
C ASN A 34 1.10 7.06 -13.85
N GLU A 35 1.32 7.33 -15.14
CA GLU A 35 2.33 8.27 -15.59
C GLU A 35 2.11 9.71 -15.10
N ASP A 36 0.85 10.11 -14.93
CA ASP A 36 0.44 11.43 -14.44
C ASP A 36 0.48 11.55 -12.91
N SER A 37 0.67 10.44 -12.21
CA SER A 37 0.70 10.45 -10.76
C SER A 37 1.92 11.21 -10.22
N THR A 38 1.74 11.87 -9.09
CA THR A 38 2.84 12.45 -8.31
C THR A 38 2.82 11.88 -6.90
N VAL A 39 3.94 11.39 -6.39
CA VAL A 39 4.04 10.83 -5.04
C VAL A 39 5.07 11.56 -4.19
N TRP A 40 4.83 11.64 -2.88
CA TRP A 40 5.75 12.20 -1.89
C TRP A 40 5.94 11.18 -0.78
N ALA A 41 7.16 10.70 -0.59
CA ALA A 41 7.48 9.65 0.37
C ALA A 41 8.66 10.05 1.26
N ASN A 42 8.57 9.64 2.52
CA ASN A 42 9.72 9.56 3.40
C ASN A 42 10.08 8.08 3.53
N ALA A 43 11.17 7.66 2.90
CA ALA A 43 11.58 6.26 2.88
C ALA A 43 12.12 5.77 4.24
N GLU A 44 12.41 6.70 5.15
CA GLU A 44 12.85 6.41 6.52
C GLU A 44 11.70 6.47 7.53
N ALA A 45 10.48 6.80 7.08
CA ALA A 45 9.31 6.74 7.95
C ALA A 45 9.10 5.29 8.43
N PRO A 46 8.66 5.09 9.69
CA PRO A 46 8.46 3.76 10.26
C PRO A 46 7.32 2.96 9.60
N HIS A 47 6.58 3.58 8.70
CA HIS A 47 5.39 3.04 8.08
C HIS A 47 5.49 3.18 6.57
N ALA A 48 4.97 2.18 5.84
CA ALA A 48 4.89 2.18 4.38
C ALA A 48 3.78 3.12 3.91
N SER A 49 4.02 4.43 4.06
CA SER A 49 3.07 5.46 3.67
C SER A 49 3.71 6.58 2.87
N PHE A 50 2.89 7.16 2.00
CA PHE A 50 3.27 8.25 1.13
C PHE A 50 2.03 9.07 0.80
N TRP A 51 2.24 10.30 0.38
CA TRP A 51 1.19 11.11 -0.20
C TRP A 51 1.14 10.86 -1.70
N ALA A 52 -0.04 10.78 -2.29
CA ALA A 52 -0.25 10.57 -3.71
C ALA A 52 -1.20 11.61 -4.28
N LEU A 53 -0.83 12.18 -5.41
CA LEU A 53 -1.71 12.84 -6.36
C LEU A 53 -1.96 11.87 -7.49
N THR A 54 -3.22 11.46 -7.61
CA THR A 54 -3.76 10.63 -8.69
C THR A 54 -4.81 11.49 -9.40
N GLU A 55 -6.08 11.06 -9.47
CA GLU A 55 -7.23 11.94 -9.73
C GLU A 55 -7.52 12.88 -8.54
N ARG A 56 -7.02 12.51 -7.35
CA ARG A 56 -7.15 13.28 -6.10
C ARG A 56 -5.87 13.23 -5.27
N SER A 57 -5.74 14.18 -4.37
CA SER A 57 -4.77 14.27 -3.31
C SER A 57 -5.16 13.37 -2.14
N GLN A 58 -4.29 12.42 -1.76
CA GLN A 58 -4.57 11.45 -0.70
C GLN A 58 -3.31 10.98 0.02
N TYR A 59 -3.43 10.76 1.33
CA TYR A 59 -2.48 9.98 2.11
C TYR A 59 -2.74 8.49 1.86
N VAL A 60 -1.70 7.76 1.50
CA VAL A 60 -1.77 6.33 1.19
C VAL A 60 -0.95 5.56 2.21
N TYR A 61 -1.56 4.54 2.81
CA TYR A 61 -0.88 3.54 3.63
C TYR A 61 -1.02 2.18 2.97
N VAL A 62 0.10 1.53 2.65
CA VAL A 62 0.10 0.19 2.05
C VAL A 62 0.34 -0.85 3.13
N TYR A 63 -0.71 -1.59 3.46
CA TYR A 63 -0.64 -2.69 4.42
C TYR A 63 -0.49 -4.03 3.71
N ARG A 64 0.53 -4.79 4.09
CA ARG A 64 0.80 -6.14 3.59
C ARG A 64 0.33 -7.16 4.60
N SER A 65 -0.64 -7.97 4.20
CA SER A 65 -1.16 -9.07 5.00
C SER A 65 -1.05 -10.40 4.25
N THR A 66 -1.09 -11.50 4.97
CA THR A 66 -1.27 -12.83 4.35
C THR A 66 -2.71 -13.05 3.90
N GLU A 67 -3.68 -12.42 4.57
CA GLU A 67 -5.13 -12.61 4.37
C GLU A 67 -5.87 -11.28 4.18
N PRO A 68 -7.06 -11.25 3.56
CA PRO A 68 -7.79 -10.01 3.30
C PRO A 68 -8.27 -9.31 4.58
N GLY A 69 -8.68 -10.07 5.60
CA GLY A 69 -9.17 -9.55 6.87
C GLY A 69 -10.42 -8.67 6.77
N TYR A 70 -10.58 -7.82 7.79
CA TYR A 70 -11.70 -6.90 7.97
C TYR A 70 -11.17 -5.48 8.16
N VAL A 71 -11.81 -4.53 7.50
CA VAL A 71 -11.56 -3.10 7.70
C VAL A 71 -12.80 -2.44 8.27
N ARG A 72 -12.64 -1.82 9.44
CA ARG A 72 -13.67 -1.00 10.07
C ARG A 72 -13.41 0.47 9.81
N LEU A 73 -14.43 1.14 9.28
CA LEU A 73 -14.43 2.59 9.09
C LEU A 73 -15.30 3.24 10.17
N THR A 74 -14.76 4.28 10.78
CA THR A 74 -15.46 5.18 11.69
C THR A 74 -15.11 6.62 11.33
N SER A 75 -15.73 7.62 11.94
CA SER A 75 -15.47 9.03 11.59
C SER A 75 -13.98 9.37 11.66
N GLY A 76 -13.36 9.59 10.48
CA GLY A 76 -11.96 9.96 10.33
C GLY A 76 -10.93 8.87 10.63
N ARG A 77 -11.33 7.59 10.78
CA ARG A 77 -10.43 6.51 11.22
C ARG A 77 -10.70 5.18 10.52
N ILE A 78 -9.62 4.52 10.09
CA ILE A 78 -9.62 3.20 9.46
C ILE A 78 -8.86 2.21 10.36
N ARG A 79 -9.46 1.06 10.65
CA ARG A 79 -8.78 -0.03 11.38
C ARG A 79 -8.85 -1.33 10.61
N TRP A 80 -7.72 -2.03 10.50
CA TRP A 80 -7.67 -3.37 9.93
C TRP A 80 -7.38 -4.41 11.01
N ALA A 81 -8.06 -5.56 10.91
CA ALA A 81 -7.77 -6.74 11.72
C ALA A 81 -8.14 -8.02 10.97
N ARG A 82 -7.71 -9.17 11.47
CA ARG A 82 -8.01 -10.49 10.88
C ARG A 82 -9.49 -10.87 11.00
N THR A 83 -10.15 -10.44 12.07
CA THR A 83 -11.55 -10.77 12.35
C THR A 83 -12.40 -9.53 12.59
N PHE A 84 -13.71 -9.68 12.46
CA PHE A 84 -14.67 -8.58 12.69
C PHE A 84 -14.53 -7.95 14.07
N ASP A 85 -14.40 -8.76 15.13
CA ASP A 85 -14.33 -8.28 16.52
C ASP A 85 -12.97 -7.65 16.85
N ASP A 86 -11.89 -8.17 16.27
CA ASP A 86 -10.55 -7.66 16.52
C ASP A 86 -10.38 -6.22 16.01
N THR A 87 -11.16 -5.79 15.00
CA THR A 87 -11.15 -4.37 14.54
C THR A 87 -11.54 -3.36 15.62
N VAL A 88 -12.11 -3.81 16.75
CA VAL A 88 -12.47 -2.95 17.89
C VAL A 88 -11.37 -2.90 18.95
N LYS A 89 -10.74 -4.04 19.27
CA LYS A 89 -9.88 -4.19 20.47
C LYS A 89 -8.46 -4.69 20.21
N LYS A 90 -8.21 -5.33 19.06
CA LYS A 90 -6.95 -6.03 18.73
C LYS A 90 -6.56 -5.80 17.27
N PHE A 91 -6.80 -4.59 16.77
CA PHE A 91 -6.48 -4.22 15.42
C PHE A 91 -4.97 -4.20 15.21
N GLU A 92 -4.51 -4.60 14.02
CA GLU A 92 -3.09 -4.56 13.65
C GLU A 92 -2.73 -3.23 12.98
N VAL A 93 -3.71 -2.60 12.31
CA VAL A 93 -3.55 -1.28 11.69
C VAL A 93 -4.61 -0.34 12.23
N ASP A 94 -4.20 0.88 12.54
CA ASP A 94 -5.03 1.92 13.12
C ASP A 94 -4.61 3.29 12.59
N LEU A 95 -5.35 3.78 11.60
CA LEU A 95 -5.05 5.02 10.89
C LEU A 95 -6.10 6.06 11.27
N ASP A 96 -5.67 7.14 11.91
CA ASP A 96 -6.50 8.28 12.26
C ASP A 96 -6.06 9.49 11.42
N THR A 97 -7.01 10.09 10.71
CA THR A 97 -6.78 11.33 9.91
C THR A 97 -6.17 12.46 10.74
N LYS A 98 -6.44 12.52 12.04
CA LYS A 98 -5.87 13.52 12.97
C LYS A 98 -4.40 13.28 13.28
N ALA A 99 -3.93 12.04 13.17
CA ALA A 99 -2.53 11.68 13.39
C ALA A 99 -1.66 11.89 12.15
N ILE A 100 -2.27 12.07 10.98
CA ILE A 100 -1.55 12.41 9.75
C ILE A 100 -1.02 13.86 9.87
N PRO A 101 0.19 14.18 9.43
CA PRO A 101 0.71 15.55 9.39
C PRO A 101 -0.10 16.52 8.51
N GLY A 102 -0.01 17.82 8.79
CA GLY A 102 -0.63 18.89 7.99
C GLY A 102 -2.04 19.33 8.46
N GLU A 103 -2.63 20.28 7.70
CA GLU A 103 -3.95 20.87 7.94
C GLU A 103 -5.13 19.89 7.77
N PRO A 104 -6.34 20.16 8.28
CA PRO A 104 -7.54 19.35 8.03
C PRO A 104 -7.85 19.13 6.54
N ASP A 105 -8.86 18.30 6.22
CA ASP A 105 -9.28 17.94 4.84
C ASP A 105 -8.40 16.87 4.15
N LYS A 106 -7.98 15.84 4.91
CA LYS A 106 -7.10 14.78 4.42
C LYS A 106 -7.90 13.57 3.96
N HIS A 107 -7.75 13.23 2.69
CA HIS A 107 -8.16 11.93 2.19
C HIS A 107 -7.19 10.84 2.65
N LEU A 108 -7.69 9.87 3.39
CA LEU A 108 -6.93 8.74 3.92
C LEU A 108 -7.33 7.46 3.18
N THR A 109 -6.34 6.84 2.53
CA THR A 109 -6.49 5.60 1.79
C THR A 109 -5.66 4.49 2.42
N LEU A 110 -6.34 3.43 2.86
CA LEU A 110 -5.70 2.16 3.22
C LEU A 110 -5.73 1.22 2.02
N ILE A 111 -4.56 0.83 1.52
CA ILE A 111 -4.42 -0.21 0.50
C ILE A 111 -4.02 -1.50 1.21
N VAL A 112 -4.87 -2.53 1.10
CA VAL A 112 -4.59 -3.86 1.65
C VAL A 112 -4.10 -4.75 0.51
N LYS A 113 -2.83 -5.15 0.59
CA LYS A 113 -2.23 -6.17 -0.26
C LYS A 113 -2.24 -7.50 0.48
N HIS A 114 -2.91 -8.50 -0.08
CA HIS A 114 -2.92 -9.86 0.47
C HIS A 114 -2.67 -10.93 -0.61
N ARG A 115 -2.44 -12.17 -0.16
CA ARG A 115 -2.02 -13.31 -1.01
C ARG A 115 -3.09 -14.37 -1.18
N MET A 116 -4.37 -13.99 -1.06
CA MET A 116 -5.52 -14.91 -1.11
C MET A 116 -6.40 -14.59 -2.32
N PRO A 117 -6.10 -15.16 -3.51
CA PRO A 117 -6.91 -14.97 -4.71
C PRO A 117 -8.37 -15.35 -4.47
N GLY A 118 -9.30 -14.59 -5.06
CA GLY A 118 -10.74 -14.84 -4.99
C GLY A 118 -11.39 -14.50 -3.65
N GLN A 119 -10.62 -14.09 -2.64
CA GLN A 119 -11.15 -13.50 -1.42
C GLN A 119 -11.00 -11.99 -1.47
N THR A 120 -11.88 -11.30 -0.74
CA THR A 120 -11.87 -9.84 -0.66
C THR A 120 -11.84 -9.35 0.77
N VAL A 121 -11.25 -8.17 0.98
CA VAL A 121 -11.31 -7.41 2.22
C VAL A 121 -12.78 -7.20 2.62
N LYS A 122 -13.10 -7.47 3.88
CA LYS A 122 -14.46 -7.27 4.39
C LYS A 122 -14.61 -5.88 4.98
N ILE A 123 -15.54 -5.11 4.45
CA ILE A 123 -15.80 -3.75 4.93
C ILE A 123 -16.82 -3.79 6.06
N ILE A 124 -16.52 -3.05 7.13
CA ILE A 124 -17.43 -2.78 8.23
C ILE A 124 -17.60 -1.28 8.31
N ASP A 125 -18.74 -0.78 7.87
CA ASP A 125 -19.09 0.60 8.08
C ASP A 125 -19.89 0.75 9.37
N GLU A 126 -19.29 1.44 10.35
CA GLU A 126 -19.79 1.56 11.72
C GLU A 126 -20.02 0.19 12.39
N SER A 127 -21.17 -0.44 12.14
CA SER A 127 -21.55 -1.75 12.68
C SER A 127 -22.10 -2.72 11.64
N ARG A 128 -22.18 -2.32 10.36
CA ARG A 128 -22.76 -3.14 9.28
C ARG A 128 -21.69 -3.57 8.30
N ARG A 129 -21.86 -4.76 7.72
CA ARG A 129 -21.04 -5.18 6.59
C ARG A 129 -21.46 -4.40 5.36
N ASP A 130 -20.48 -3.98 4.58
CA ASP A 130 -20.68 -3.33 3.30
C ASP A 130 -19.85 -4.02 2.22
N GLU A 131 -20.14 -3.71 0.96
CA GLU A 131 -19.49 -4.31 -0.20
C GLU A 131 -18.57 -3.32 -0.89
N GLN A 132 -17.47 -3.83 -1.43
CA GLN A 132 -16.58 -3.06 -2.29
C GLN A 132 -17.08 -3.12 -3.72
N THR A 133 -16.94 -2.02 -4.46
CA THR A 133 -17.10 -2.00 -5.92
C THR A 133 -15.73 -1.91 -6.55
N ASP A 134 -15.41 -2.86 -7.44
CA ASP A 134 -14.10 -2.92 -8.13
C ASP A 134 -12.89 -2.84 -7.18
N GLY A 135 -13.01 -3.51 -6.03
CA GLY A 135 -11.98 -3.54 -4.99
C GLY A 135 -11.86 -2.25 -4.17
N VAL A 136 -12.78 -1.29 -4.32
CA VAL A 136 -12.77 -0.01 -3.61
C VAL A 136 -14.02 0.14 -2.74
N PHE A 137 -13.82 0.68 -1.54
CA PHE A 137 -14.89 1.25 -0.72
C PHE A 137 -14.48 2.65 -0.25
N THR A 138 -15.38 3.62 -0.38
CA THR A 138 -15.12 5.00 0.07
C THR A 138 -16.27 5.50 0.94
N LYS A 139 -15.93 6.05 2.12
CA LYS A 139 -16.86 6.76 3.02
C LYS A 139 -16.27 8.12 3.37
N GLY A 140 -16.88 9.18 2.84
CA GLY A 140 -16.38 10.55 3.03
C GLY A 140 -14.93 10.66 2.59
N GLN A 141 -14.03 11.00 3.52
CA GLN A 141 -12.60 11.14 3.24
C GLN A 141 -11.78 9.85 3.41
N LEU A 142 -12.43 8.73 3.70
CA LEU A 142 -11.77 7.45 3.95
C LEU A 142 -11.98 6.52 2.76
N THR A 143 -10.90 5.92 2.28
CA THR A 143 -10.93 4.94 1.19
C THR A 143 -10.19 3.68 1.60
N VAL A 144 -10.74 2.53 1.23
CA VAL A 144 -10.13 1.21 1.41
C VAL A 144 -10.04 0.56 0.05
N ILE A 145 -8.84 0.13 -0.31
CA ILE A 145 -8.55 -0.57 -1.56
C ILE A 145 -8.09 -1.98 -1.22
N ASP A 146 -8.82 -2.98 -1.71
CA ASP A 146 -8.36 -4.34 -1.83
C ASP A 146 -7.52 -4.43 -3.11
N LEU A 147 -6.20 -4.46 -2.97
CA LEU A 147 -5.30 -4.35 -4.11
C LEU A 147 -5.43 -5.54 -5.11
N PRO A 148 -5.57 -6.80 -4.65
CA PRO A 148 -5.88 -7.91 -5.55
C PRO A 148 -7.17 -7.76 -6.37
N ALA A 149 -8.23 -7.20 -5.77
CA ALA A 149 -9.53 -7.01 -6.43
C ALA A 149 -9.69 -5.65 -7.15
N PHE A 150 -8.74 -4.73 -6.94
CA PHE A 150 -8.79 -3.36 -7.48
C PHE A 150 -8.84 -3.34 -9.00
N LYS A 151 -9.77 -2.55 -9.54
CA LYS A 151 -9.76 -2.15 -10.95
C LYS A 151 -9.73 -0.62 -11.03
N PRO A 152 -8.81 -0.04 -11.81
CA PRO A 152 -8.75 1.40 -11.97
C PRO A 152 -9.98 1.91 -12.73
N PRO A 153 -10.38 3.18 -12.51
CA PRO A 153 -11.43 3.81 -13.30
C PRO A 153 -11.12 3.74 -14.79
N ALA A 154 -12.11 3.42 -15.63
CA ALA A 154 -11.90 3.34 -17.07
C ALA A 154 -11.54 4.69 -17.71
N ASN A 155 -12.07 5.79 -17.15
CA ASN A 155 -11.84 7.16 -17.62
C ASN A 155 -11.43 8.04 -16.42
N PRO A 156 -10.18 7.95 -15.95
CA PRO A 156 -9.71 8.75 -14.82
C PRO A 156 -9.83 10.23 -15.18
N GLN A 157 -10.34 11.04 -14.25
CA GLN A 157 -10.42 12.47 -14.43
C GLN A 157 -9.08 13.11 -14.03
N PRO A 158 -8.61 14.13 -14.76
CA PRO A 158 -7.42 14.86 -14.36
C PRO A 158 -7.67 15.54 -13.01
N ALA A 159 -6.66 15.55 -12.14
CA ALA A 159 -6.73 16.25 -10.87
C ALA A 159 -7.00 17.74 -11.09
N SER A 160 -7.90 18.30 -10.28
CA SER A 160 -8.16 19.74 -10.29
C SER A 160 -6.96 20.53 -9.75
N GLU A 161 -6.91 21.83 -10.04
CA GLU A 161 -5.86 22.71 -9.49
C GLU A 161 -5.84 22.70 -7.96
N PHE A 162 -7.02 22.58 -7.33
CA PHE A 162 -7.12 22.41 -5.88
C PHE A 162 -6.40 21.14 -5.42
N GLU A 163 -6.69 19.99 -6.02
CA GLU A 163 -6.06 18.71 -5.68
C GLU A 163 -4.54 18.75 -5.89
N ILE A 164 -4.08 19.39 -6.96
CA ILE A 164 -2.64 19.57 -7.25
C ILE A 164 -1.95 20.37 -6.13
N ASN A 165 -2.51 21.52 -5.75
CA ASN A 165 -1.92 22.38 -4.72
C ASN A 165 -2.03 21.76 -3.34
N HIS A 166 -3.16 21.12 -3.04
CA HIS A 166 -3.38 20.36 -1.82
C HIS A 166 -2.35 19.23 -1.67
N ALA A 167 -2.11 18.45 -2.74
CA ALA A 167 -1.13 17.38 -2.71
C ALA A 167 0.30 17.87 -2.54
N ARG A 168 0.67 19.00 -3.18
CA ARG A 168 1.99 19.60 -2.98
C ARG A 168 2.21 20.01 -1.52
N TYR A 169 1.22 20.67 -0.92
CA TYR A 169 1.32 21.11 0.48
C TYR A 169 1.42 19.93 1.44
N HIS A 170 0.49 18.98 1.35
CA HIS A 170 0.46 17.82 2.24
C HIS A 170 1.58 16.83 1.98
N GLY A 171 1.96 16.62 0.72
CA GLY A 171 3.05 15.73 0.35
C GLY A 171 4.39 16.19 0.90
N VAL A 172 4.71 17.49 0.82
CA VAL A 172 5.93 18.03 1.42
C VAL A 172 5.89 17.93 2.94
N ASN A 173 4.75 18.23 3.58
CA ASN A 173 4.59 18.06 5.03
C ASN A 173 4.74 16.59 5.47
N HIS A 174 4.25 15.63 4.68
CA HIS A 174 4.44 14.20 4.93
C HIS A 174 5.92 13.82 4.88
N MET A 175 6.65 14.28 3.86
CA MET A 175 8.09 14.00 3.73
C MET A 175 8.87 14.44 4.98
N MET A 176 8.50 15.59 5.56
CA MET A 176 9.20 16.17 6.71
C MET A 176 8.75 15.61 8.07
N SER A 177 7.69 14.80 8.12
CA SER A 177 6.93 14.54 9.35
C SER A 177 7.68 13.85 10.48
N THR A 178 8.69 13.04 10.18
CA THR A 178 9.52 12.33 11.15
C THR A 178 10.96 12.82 11.14
N LEU A 179 11.25 13.90 10.42
CA LEU A 179 12.60 14.45 10.30
C LEU A 179 12.91 15.38 11.47
N ASP A 180 14.19 15.47 11.81
CA ASP A 180 14.65 16.57 12.65
C ASP A 180 14.47 17.93 11.94
N PRO A 181 14.49 19.07 12.67
CA PRO A 181 14.27 20.38 12.09
C PRO A 181 15.26 20.79 11.00
N GLU A 182 16.51 20.31 11.05
CA GLU A 182 17.54 20.66 10.08
C GLU A 182 17.25 19.98 8.73
N ASN A 183 16.99 18.68 8.75
CA ASN A 183 16.61 17.90 7.58
C ASN A 183 15.27 18.35 6.99
N ALA A 184 14.29 18.70 7.83
CA ALA A 184 13.04 19.29 7.37
C ALA A 184 13.26 20.63 6.63
N GLU A 185 14.16 21.48 7.12
CA GLU A 185 14.48 22.75 6.47
C GLU A 185 15.23 22.56 5.14
N LEU A 186 16.10 21.55 5.05
CA LEU A 186 16.75 21.17 3.79
C LEU A 186 15.71 20.77 2.73
N VAL A 187 14.74 19.93 3.09
CA VAL A 187 13.62 19.56 2.21
C VAL A 187 12.84 20.80 1.76
N ARG A 188 12.53 21.71 2.69
CA ARG A 188 11.76 22.93 2.40
C ARG A 188 12.49 23.85 1.42
N LYS A 189 13.80 24.03 1.58
CA LYS A 189 14.61 24.91 0.71
C LYS A 189 14.98 24.28 -0.62
N HIS A 190 15.11 22.96 -0.66
CA HIS A 190 15.71 22.24 -1.77
C HIS A 190 14.88 21.04 -2.21
N LEU A 191 13.54 21.19 -2.26
CA LEU A 191 12.61 20.11 -2.63
C LEU A 191 12.98 19.44 -3.97
N ASN A 192 13.53 20.20 -4.91
CA ASN A 192 13.95 19.71 -6.22
C ASN A 192 15.08 18.68 -6.16
N LEU A 193 15.89 18.65 -5.09
CA LEU A 193 16.94 17.64 -4.91
C LEU A 193 16.36 16.24 -4.63
N TYR A 194 15.12 16.19 -4.14
CA TYR A 194 14.42 14.96 -3.82
C TYR A 194 13.49 14.49 -4.95
N ALA A 195 13.46 15.23 -6.06
CA ALA A 195 12.57 14.95 -7.19
C ALA A 195 13.20 13.94 -8.16
N PHE A 196 12.40 12.94 -8.53
CA PHE A 196 12.73 11.92 -9.50
C PHE A 196 11.61 11.83 -10.53
N ASP A 197 11.98 11.82 -11.80
CA ASP A 197 11.08 11.42 -12.88
C ASP A 197 11.24 9.92 -13.08
N ILE A 198 10.19 9.17 -12.75
CA ILE A 198 10.14 7.72 -12.88
C ILE A 198 9.45 7.41 -14.20
N GLU A 199 10.27 7.07 -15.18
CA GLU A 199 9.84 6.71 -16.52
C GLU A 199 9.04 5.39 -16.53
N PRO A 200 8.05 5.24 -17.42
CA PRO A 200 7.26 4.01 -17.54
C PRO A 200 8.13 2.74 -17.72
N GLU A 201 9.22 2.83 -18.48
CA GLU A 201 10.14 1.71 -18.70
C GLU A 201 10.86 1.30 -17.41
N THR A 202 11.09 2.24 -16.49
CA THR A 202 11.68 1.93 -15.18
C THR A 202 10.70 1.14 -14.31
N ILE A 203 9.43 1.55 -14.28
CA ILE A 203 8.36 0.81 -13.59
C ILE A 203 8.18 -0.58 -14.20
N GLN A 204 8.22 -0.70 -15.53
CA GLN A 204 8.14 -1.99 -16.21
C GLN A 204 9.29 -2.92 -15.79
N LYS A 205 10.54 -2.44 -15.83
CA LYS A 205 11.71 -3.23 -15.40
C LYS A 205 11.63 -3.67 -13.95
N LEU A 206 11.19 -2.79 -13.05
CA LEU A 206 10.97 -3.15 -11.64
C LEU A 206 9.93 -4.27 -11.52
N ASN A 207 8.84 -4.19 -12.29
CA ASN A 207 7.83 -5.25 -12.32
C ASN A 207 8.38 -6.58 -12.85
N GLU A 208 9.18 -6.55 -13.92
CA GLU A 208 9.84 -7.75 -14.46
C GLU A 208 10.76 -8.39 -13.41
N HIS A 209 11.53 -7.59 -12.65
CA HIS A 209 12.37 -8.10 -11.56
C HIS A 209 11.56 -8.72 -10.41
N LEU A 210 10.42 -8.12 -10.06
CA LEU A 210 9.51 -8.69 -9.07
C LEU A 210 8.95 -10.03 -9.55
N ASP A 211 8.56 -10.14 -10.82
CA ASP A 211 8.05 -11.38 -11.40
C ASP A 211 9.11 -12.49 -11.42
N VAL A 212 10.37 -12.14 -11.67
CA VAL A 212 11.50 -13.08 -11.56
C VAL A 212 11.63 -13.63 -10.13
N ILE A 213 11.56 -12.76 -9.12
CA ILE A 213 11.63 -13.17 -7.71
C ILE A 213 10.46 -14.10 -7.36
N GLU A 214 9.24 -13.74 -7.78
CA GLU A 214 8.05 -14.57 -7.57
C GLU A 214 8.18 -15.93 -8.27
N GLY A 215 8.66 -15.95 -9.52
CA GLY A 215 8.89 -17.18 -10.28
C GLY A 215 9.90 -18.12 -9.61
N TYR A 216 11.01 -17.60 -9.07
CA TYR A 216 11.94 -18.41 -8.29
C TYR A 216 11.28 -18.97 -7.02
N ALA A 217 10.51 -18.16 -6.29
CA ALA A 217 9.81 -18.61 -5.09
C ALA A 217 8.78 -19.72 -5.40
N SER A 218 8.07 -19.64 -6.53
CA SER A 218 7.11 -20.65 -6.97
C SER A 218 7.71 -22.03 -7.18
N GLN A 219 8.98 -22.12 -7.63
CA GLN A 219 9.67 -23.41 -7.78
C GLN A 219 9.82 -24.14 -6.44
N TYR A 220 10.10 -23.41 -5.37
CA TYR A 220 10.17 -23.99 -4.02
C TYR A 220 8.79 -24.37 -3.48
N ALA A 221 7.74 -23.62 -3.84
CA ALA A 221 6.37 -23.95 -3.48
C ALA A 221 5.94 -25.30 -4.08
N GLU A 222 6.26 -25.57 -5.35
CA GLU A 222 5.99 -26.85 -6.00
C GLU A 222 6.70 -28.02 -5.30
N VAL A 223 7.99 -27.85 -4.96
CA VAL A 223 8.74 -28.86 -4.19
C VAL A 223 8.09 -29.11 -2.82
N LEU A 224 7.66 -28.05 -2.14
CA LEU A 224 6.96 -28.16 -0.86
C LEU A 224 5.62 -28.89 -1.00
N TYR A 225 4.81 -28.56 -2.01
CA TYR A 225 3.55 -29.24 -2.30
C TYR A 225 3.76 -30.73 -2.56
N ASN A 226 4.75 -31.09 -3.38
CA ASN A 226 5.06 -32.47 -3.68
C ASN A 226 5.47 -33.24 -2.41
N ARG A 227 6.33 -32.66 -1.56
CA ARG A 227 6.73 -33.27 -0.28
C ARG A 227 5.54 -33.48 0.66
N LEU A 228 4.66 -32.48 0.79
CA LEU A 228 3.47 -32.58 1.62
C LEU A 228 2.48 -33.62 1.08
N ALA A 229 2.25 -33.66 -0.23
CA ALA A 229 1.40 -34.66 -0.86
C ALA A 229 1.94 -36.08 -0.67
N THR A 230 3.26 -36.29 -0.80
CA THR A 230 3.89 -37.59 -0.52
C THR A 230 3.73 -37.99 0.94
N ALA A 231 3.93 -37.09 1.90
CA ALA A 231 3.74 -37.41 3.32
C ALA A 231 2.29 -37.79 3.63
N LEU A 232 1.32 -37.01 3.14
CA LEU A 232 -0.11 -37.24 3.38
C LEU A 232 -0.62 -38.54 2.72
N ASN A 233 -0.08 -38.89 1.54
CA ASN A 233 -0.47 -40.12 0.83
C ASN A 233 0.32 -41.35 1.28
N GLY A 234 1.53 -41.18 1.82
CA GLY A 234 2.36 -42.26 2.38
C GLY A 234 1.81 -42.81 3.70
N ASP A 235 1.25 -41.95 4.55
CA ASP A 235 0.57 -42.36 5.79
C ASP A 235 -0.74 -43.14 5.52
N ALA A 236 -1.37 -42.95 4.36
CA ALA A 236 -2.59 -43.67 3.98
C ALA A 236 -2.31 -45.15 3.64
N THR A 237 -1.11 -45.49 3.15
CA THR A 237 -0.74 -46.87 2.81
C THR A 237 -0.29 -47.70 4.01
N ASP A 238 0.29 -47.08 5.05
CA ASP A 238 0.73 -47.81 6.25
C ASP A 238 -0.43 -48.16 7.20
N SER A 239 -1.58 -47.49 7.11
CA SER A 239 -2.76 -47.83 7.92
C SER A 239 -3.61 -49.00 7.39
N ILE A 240 -3.42 -49.40 6.11
CA ILE A 240 -4.14 -50.52 5.48
C ILE A 240 -3.35 -51.83 5.62
N ALA A 241 -2.05 -51.78 5.92
CA ALA A 241 -1.20 -52.96 6.12
C ALA A 241 -1.30 -53.58 7.54
N SER A 242 -2.09 -52.99 8.44
CA SER A 242 -2.25 -53.46 9.83
C SER A 242 -3.71 -53.78 10.24
N ALA A 243 -4.57 -54.16 9.29
CA ALA A 243 -5.93 -54.65 9.55
C ALA A 243 -6.06 -56.15 9.23
#